data_AF-A0A371SHK9-F1
#
_entry.id   AF-A0A371SHK9-F1
#
_cell.length_a   1.000
_cell.length_b   1.000
_cell.length_c   1.000
_cell.angle_alpha   90.00
_cell.angle_beta   90.00
_cell.angle_gamma   90.00
#
_symmetry.space_group_name_H-M   'P 1'
#
loop_
_entity.id
_entity.type
_entity.pdbx_description
1 polymer ?
#
loop_
_entity_poly.entity_id
_entity_poly.type
_entity_poly.pdbx_seq_one_letter_code
_entity_poly.pdbx_strand_id
1 'polypeptide(L)'
;MARRKRRPLVPEAREELDQLKANVMKKQGYKTDPSNPDNVKYEVARELGIPLNDEYNGNLTSKQAGKVGGNIGGNMVKEMIRMAQENLNKRG
;
A
#
# COMPACT_ATOMS: atom_id res chain seq x y z
N MET A 1 -7.67 -2.46 13.11
CA MET A 1 -8.24 -2.71 11.75
C MET A 1 -7.73 -4.04 11.23
N ALA A 2 -8.61 -5.00 10.94
CA ALA A 2 -8.22 -6.33 10.48
C ALA A 2 -7.34 -6.30 9.21
N ARG A 3 -6.38 -7.22 9.12
CA ARG A 3 -5.56 -7.47 7.91
C ARG A 3 -6.50 -7.83 6.77
N ARG A 4 -6.74 -6.87 5.86
CA ARG A 4 -7.65 -7.07 4.74
C ARG A 4 -6.98 -8.07 3.79
N LYS A 5 -7.60 -9.25 3.58
CA LYS A 5 -7.17 -10.20 2.55
C LYS A 5 -7.43 -9.55 1.18
N ARG A 6 -6.43 -8.88 0.62
CA ARG A 6 -6.50 -8.30 -0.73
C ARG A 6 -6.61 -9.46 -1.73
N ARG A 7 -7.60 -9.38 -2.62
CA ARG A 7 -7.79 -10.34 -3.73
C ARG A 7 -7.38 -9.59 -5.00
N PRO A 8 -6.12 -9.73 -5.46
CA PRO A 8 -5.71 -9.09 -6.70
C PRO A 8 -6.49 -9.68 -7.89
N LEU A 9 -6.57 -8.92 -8.98
CA LEU A 9 -7.21 -9.38 -10.21
C LEU A 9 -6.54 -10.64 -10.77
N VAL A 10 -5.21 -10.70 -10.63
CA VAL A 10 -4.38 -11.88 -10.94
C VAL A 10 -3.93 -12.49 -9.60
N PRO A 11 -4.51 -13.62 -9.16
CA PRO A 11 -4.20 -14.24 -7.87
C PRO A 11 -2.71 -14.52 -7.64
N GLU A 12 -2.01 -14.95 -8.70
CA GLU A 12 -0.61 -15.36 -8.70
C GLU A 12 0.33 -14.16 -8.48
N ALA A 13 -0.11 -12.94 -8.80
CA ALA A 13 0.67 -11.73 -8.61
C ALA A 13 0.74 -11.26 -7.15
N ARG A 14 0.11 -11.97 -6.21
CA ARG A 14 -0.02 -11.52 -4.82
C ARG A 14 1.32 -11.27 -4.14
N GLU A 15 2.27 -12.20 -4.29
CA GLU A 15 3.59 -12.07 -3.66
C GLU A 15 4.37 -10.89 -4.25
N GLU A 16 4.37 -10.76 -5.58
CA GLU A 16 4.98 -9.64 -6.29
C GLU A 16 4.36 -8.29 -5.91
N LEU A 17 3.04 -8.22 -5.72
CA LEU A 17 2.36 -7.02 -5.25
C LEU A 17 2.71 -6.65 -3.81
N ASP A 18 2.94 -7.65 -2.96
CA ASP A 18 3.39 -7.43 -1.59
C ASP A 18 4.84 -6.90 -1.55
N GLN A 19 5.73 -7.43 -2.39
CA GLN A 19 7.08 -6.89 -2.58
C GLN A 19 7.05 -5.49 -3.19
N LEU A 20 6.23 -5.26 -4.21
CA LEU A 20 6.04 -3.95 -4.83
C LEU A 20 5.59 -2.92 -3.80
N LYS A 21 4.64 -3.27 -2.93
CA LYS A 21 4.19 -2.40 -1.83
C LYS A 21 5.34 -2.01 -0.92
N ALA A 22 6.14 -2.98 -0.47
CA ALA A 22 7.30 -2.70 0.37
C ALA A 22 8.30 -1.78 -0.35
N ASN A 23 8.62 -2.06 -1.61
CA ASN A 23 9.55 -1.28 -2.40
C ASN A 23 9.07 0.15 -2.65
N VAL A 24 7.81 0.33 -3.07
CA VAL A 24 7.23 1.66 -3.31
C VAL A 24 7.19 2.47 -2.02
N MET A 25 6.71 1.89 -0.92
CA MET A 25 6.66 2.62 0.35
C MET A 25 8.05 2.95 0.89
N LYS A 26 9.02 2.05 0.75
CA LYS A 26 10.42 2.31 1.10
C LYS A 26 11.01 3.44 0.26
N LYS A 27 10.74 3.49 -1.05
CA LYS A 27 11.14 4.61 -1.93
C LYS A 27 10.52 5.94 -1.51
N GLN A 28 9.32 5.92 -0.92
CA GLN A 28 8.65 7.10 -0.37
C GLN A 28 9.20 7.52 1.01
N GLY A 29 10.16 6.77 1.58
CA GLY A 29 10.78 7.07 2.87
C GLY A 29 10.11 6.40 4.07
N TYR A 30 9.07 5.58 3.86
CA TYR A 30 8.43 4.86 4.95
C TYR A 30 9.26 3.65 5.40
N LYS A 31 9.18 3.35 6.70
CA LYS A 31 9.71 2.10 7.24
C LYS A 31 8.78 0.96 6.85
N THR A 32 9.33 -0.04 6.18
CA THR A 32 8.58 -1.21 5.71
C THR A 32 9.20 -2.50 6.22
N ASP A 33 8.37 -3.44 6.64
CA ASP A 33 8.76 -4.80 6.94
C ASP A 33 8.35 -5.71 5.76
N PRO A 34 9.31 -6.31 5.03
CA PRO A 34 9.01 -7.23 3.93
C PRO A 34 8.20 -8.47 4.36
N SER A 35 8.33 -8.90 5.62
CA SER A 35 7.55 -10.03 6.14
C SER A 35 6.10 -9.63 6.45
N ASN A 36 5.85 -8.35 6.72
CA ASN A 36 4.52 -7.79 7.02
C ASN A 36 4.29 -6.46 6.29
N PRO A 37 4.18 -6.46 4.95
CA PRO A 37 4.10 -5.24 4.16
C PRO A 37 2.82 -4.44 4.42
N ASP A 38 1.79 -5.04 5.04
CA ASP A 38 0.57 -4.34 5.45
C ASP A 38 0.77 -3.42 6.66
N ASN A 39 1.83 -3.59 7.46
CA ASN A 39 2.07 -2.80 8.68
C ASN A 39 2.48 -1.36 8.38
N VAL A 40 2.91 -1.06 7.15
CA VAL A 40 3.23 0.29 6.70
C VAL A 40 2.05 1.27 6.86
N LYS A 41 0.81 0.76 6.92
CA LYS A 41 -0.39 1.57 7.20
C LYS A 41 -0.31 2.34 8.51
N TYR A 42 0.40 1.83 9.52
CA TYR A 42 0.54 2.51 10.81
C TYR A 42 1.56 3.64 10.75
N GLU A 43 2.67 3.45 10.02
CA GLU A 43 3.64 4.51 9.72
C GLU A 43 2.98 5.64 8.94
N VAL A 44 2.28 5.30 7.84
CA VAL A 44 1.54 6.26 7.01
C VAL A 44 0.48 7.00 7.83
N ALA A 45 -0.26 6.30 8.70
CA ALA A 45 -1.25 6.94 9.56
C ALA A 45 -0.62 7.91 10.56
N ARG A 46 0.53 7.53 11.15
CA ARG A 46 1.27 8.38 12.08
C ARG A 46 1.72 9.67 11.42
N GLU A 47 2.28 9.59 10.21
CA GLU A 47 2.67 10.76 9.42
C GLU A 47 1.48 11.66 9.09
N LEU A 48 0.33 11.07 8.79
CA LEU A 48 -0.89 11.81 8.46
C LEU A 48 -1.67 12.33 9.67
N GLY A 49 -1.21 12.09 10.90
CA GLY A 49 -1.89 12.46 12.13
C GLY A 49 -3.22 11.72 12.34
N ILE A 50 -3.35 10.50 11.80
CA ILE A 50 -4.57 9.70 11.85
C ILE A 50 -4.45 8.66 12.97
N PRO A 51 -5.42 8.56 13.90
CA PRO A 51 -5.37 7.64 15.02
C PRO A 51 -5.75 6.21 14.59
N LEU A 52 -4.94 5.61 13.71
CA LEU A 52 -5.05 4.22 13.31
C LEU A 52 -4.17 3.36 14.22
N ASN A 53 -4.77 2.43 14.95
CA ASN A 53 -4.07 1.50 15.84
C ASN A 53 -4.43 0.03 15.53
N ASP A 54 -3.75 -0.90 16.23
CA ASP A 54 -3.97 -2.34 16.10
C ASP A 54 -5.25 -2.83 16.82
N GLU A 55 -5.67 -2.14 17.88
CA GLU A 55 -6.75 -2.57 18.78
C GLU A 55 -8.14 -2.19 18.25
N TYR A 56 -8.48 -0.90 18.29
CA TYR A 56 -9.82 -0.39 18.00
C TYR A 56 -9.77 0.85 17.10
N ASN A 57 -10.41 0.72 15.93
CA ASN A 57 -10.53 1.79 14.94
C ASN A 57 -12.01 2.10 14.63
N GLY A 58 -12.95 1.82 15.54
CA GLY A 58 -14.37 2.10 15.30
C GLY A 58 -14.69 3.59 15.18
N ASN A 59 -13.88 4.45 15.83
CA ASN A 59 -13.97 5.91 15.71
C ASN A 59 -13.27 6.46 14.46
N LEU A 60 -12.59 5.60 13.68
CA LEU A 60 -11.90 6.02 12.48
C LEU A 60 -12.91 6.29 11.36
N THR A 61 -12.99 7.54 10.93
CA THR A 61 -13.90 7.90 9.82
C THR A 61 -13.47 7.22 8.51
N SER A 62 -14.43 6.94 7.63
CA SER A 62 -14.16 6.41 6.30
C SER A 62 -13.19 7.29 5.50
N LYS A 63 -13.24 8.61 5.72
CA LYS A 63 -12.31 9.57 5.12
C LYS A 63 -10.87 9.36 5.60
N GLN A 64 -10.66 9.19 6.91
CA GLN A 64 -9.33 8.91 7.47
C GLN A 64 -8.79 7.56 7.01
N ALA A 65 -9.62 6.51 7.06
CA ALA A 65 -9.28 5.20 6.52
C ALA A 65 -8.88 5.28 5.03
N GLY A 66 -9.66 6.03 4.25
CA GLY A 66 -9.42 6.28 2.83
C GLY A 66 -8.13 7.04 2.58
N LYS A 67 -7.78 8.04 3.41
CA LYS A 67 -6.52 8.78 3.27
C LYS A 67 -5.29 7.89 3.45
N VAL A 68 -5.30 7.03 4.47
CA VAL A 68 -4.21 6.06 4.70
C VAL A 68 -4.13 5.04 3.57
N GLY A 69 -5.25 4.39 3.25
CA GLY A 69 -5.31 3.37 2.20
C GLY A 69 -5.00 3.92 0.81
N GLY A 70 -5.43 5.16 0.53
CA GLY A 70 -5.23 5.86 -0.73
C GLY A 70 -3.78 6.30 -0.95
N ASN A 71 -3.08 6.74 0.11
CA ASN A 71 -1.65 7.03 0.03
C ASN A 71 -0.88 5.75 -0.40
N ILE A 72 -1.15 4.62 0.25
CA ILE A 72 -0.48 3.35 -0.07
C ILE A 72 -0.88 2.85 -1.45
N GLY A 73 -2.18 2.65 -1.67
CA GLY A 73 -2.71 2.05 -2.90
C GLY A 73 -2.49 2.93 -4.13
N GLY A 74 -2.66 4.24 -4.00
CA GLY A 74 -2.46 5.20 -5.09
C GLY A 74 -1.02 5.22 -5.58
N ASN A 75 -0.04 5.20 -4.66
CA ASN A 75 1.38 5.12 -5.03
C ASN A 75 1.73 3.78 -5.70
N MET A 76 1.15 2.66 -5.24
CA MET A 76 1.34 1.37 -5.93
C MET A 76 0.76 1.40 -7.36
N VAL A 77 -0.44 1.94 -7.56
CA VAL A 77 -1.06 2.03 -8.89
C VAL A 77 -0.23 2.90 -9.83
N LYS A 78 0.26 4.05 -9.35
CA LYS A 78 1.18 4.90 -10.12
C LYS A 78 2.43 4.13 -10.58
N GLU A 79 3.05 3.36 -9.68
CA GLU A 79 4.24 2.57 -10.03
C GLU A 79 3.92 1.44 -11.03
N MET A 80 2.79 0.74 -10.86
CA MET A 80 2.37 -0.29 -11.82
C MET A 80 2.13 0.27 -13.22
N ILE A 81 1.50 1.45 -13.32
CA ILE A 81 1.28 2.13 -14.60
C ILE A 81 2.62 2.52 -15.23
N ARG A 82 3.54 3.09 -14.46
CA ARG A 82 4.90 3.42 -14.93
C ARG A 82 5.61 2.18 -15.50
N MET A 83 5.61 1.07 -14.77
CA MET A 83 6.21 -0.19 -15.22
C MET A 83 5.55 -0.72 -16.51
N ALA A 84 4.23 -0.63 -16.61
CA ALA A 84 3.51 -1.03 -17.82
C ALA A 84 3.88 -0.17 -19.03
N GLN A 85 3.95 1.16 -18.86
CA GLN A 85 4.38 2.09 -19.91
C GLN A 85 5.81 1.80 -20.38
N GLU A 86 6.74 1.57 -19.45
CA GLU A 86 8.12 1.19 -19.78
C GLU A 86 8.20 -0.13 -20.56
N ASN A 87 7.38 -1.11 -20.19
CA ASN A 87 7.32 -2.38 -20.89
C ASN A 87 6.71 -2.25 -22.29
N LEU A 88 5.74 -1.37 -22.50
CA LEU A 88 5.18 -1.10 -23.82
C LEU A 88 6.21 -0.40 -24.72
N ASN A 89 6.92 0.61 -24.20
CA ASN A 89 7.93 1.35 -24.96
C ASN A 89 9.14 0.49 -25.36
N LYS A 90 9.46 -0.56 -24.61
CA LYS A 90 10.54 -1.50 -24.97
C LYS A 90 10.14 -2.52 -26.05
N ARG A 91 8.84 -2.68 -26.29
CA ARG A 91 8.28 -3.67 -27.23
C ARG A 91 7.84 -3.05 -28.56
N GLY A 92 7.83 -1.72 -28.66
CA GLY A 92 7.70 -0.97 -29.91
C GLY A 92 9.06 -0.55 -30.44
#